data_AF-A0A146MBS1-F1
#
_entry.id   AF-A0A146MBS1-F1
#
_cell.length_a   1.000
_cell.length_b   1.000
_cell.length_c   1.000
_cell.angle_alpha   90.00
_cell.angle_beta   90.00
_cell.angle_gamma   90.00
#
_symmetry.space_group_name_H-M   'P 1'
#
loop_
_entity.id
_entity.type
_entity.pdbx_description
1 polymer ?
#
loop_
_entity_poly.entity_id
_entity_poly.type
_entity_poly.pdbx_seq_one_letter_code
_entity_poly.pdbx_strand_id
1 'polypeptide(L)'
;DHGLFQINDRYWCSPPGTGCGVSCRSLEGDDIAPQWKCAKRVYKATKLQVGNGFKAWTTYAPHCAGDTSSYVAGCRLSTSDDDVQSSNAITQDIPVPVYGQWTAYGPPVPFVYPWNRSHFWTIHQILLNKRK
;
A
#
# COMPACT_ATOMS: atom_id res chain seq x y z
N ASP A 1 8.43 2.58 -11.21
CA ASP A 1 7.93 1.35 -10.56
C ASP A 1 9.03 0.30 -10.48
N HIS A 2 9.13 -0.42 -9.36
CA HIS A 2 10.25 -1.32 -9.05
C HIS A 2 9.79 -2.65 -8.47
N GLY A 3 10.51 -3.71 -8.82
CA GLY A 3 10.36 -5.03 -8.22
C GLY A 3 9.07 -5.77 -8.57
N LEU A 4 8.89 -6.89 -7.86
CA LEU A 4 7.76 -7.81 -8.02
C LEU A 4 6.41 -7.12 -7.79
N PHE A 5 6.35 -6.21 -6.80
CA PHE A 5 5.13 -5.49 -6.45
C PHE A 5 4.99 -4.15 -7.19
N GLN A 6 5.80 -3.85 -8.20
CA GLN A 6 5.70 -2.62 -9.00
C GLN A 6 5.56 -1.35 -8.13
N ILE A 7 6.44 -1.20 -7.14
CA ILE A 7 6.39 -0.10 -6.19
C ILE A 7 6.84 1.20 -6.85
N ASN A 8 6.03 2.25 -6.74
CA ASN A 8 6.29 3.53 -7.39
C ASN A 8 7.38 4.35 -6.67
N ASP A 9 8.45 4.65 -7.39
CA ASP A 9 9.62 5.44 -6.99
C ASP A 9 9.33 6.89 -6.71
N ARG A 10 8.27 7.45 -7.28
CA ARG A 10 7.88 8.82 -6.98
C ARG A 10 7.50 9.00 -5.51
N TYR A 11 7.01 7.95 -4.84
CA TYR A 11 6.44 8.05 -3.49
C TYR A 11 7.14 7.16 -2.46
N TRP A 12 7.49 5.93 -2.83
CA TRP A 12 7.78 4.88 -1.86
C TRP A 12 9.27 4.57 -1.68
N CYS A 13 10.07 4.62 -2.74
CA CYS A 13 11.50 4.30 -2.68
C CYS A 13 12.35 5.45 -3.22
N SER A 14 13.59 5.53 -2.74
CA SER A 14 14.47 6.65 -3.08
C SER A 14 15.40 6.31 -4.25
N PRO A 15 15.66 7.28 -5.15
CA PRO A 15 15.05 8.62 -5.27
C PRO A 15 13.84 8.67 -6.24
N PRO A 16 12.91 9.65 -6.12
CA PRO A 16 12.83 10.67 -5.06
C PRO A 16 11.97 10.25 -3.85
N GLY A 17 11.24 9.13 -3.94
CA GLY A 17 10.32 8.68 -2.90
C GLY A 17 11.02 8.31 -1.60
N THR A 18 10.31 8.42 -0.49
CA THR A 18 10.88 8.11 0.85
C THR A 18 9.91 7.32 1.72
N GLY A 19 8.70 7.01 1.22
CA GLY A 19 7.63 6.40 2.01
C GLY A 19 8.01 5.08 2.68
N CYS A 20 8.91 4.29 2.10
CA CYS A 20 9.40 3.04 2.68
C CYS A 20 10.80 3.15 3.33
N GLY A 21 11.52 4.28 3.16
CA GLY A 21 12.86 4.46 3.71
C GLY A 21 13.91 3.51 3.11
N VAL A 22 13.75 3.11 1.85
CA VAL A 22 14.64 2.18 1.14
C VAL A 22 15.01 2.72 -0.23
N SER A 23 16.13 2.26 -0.80
CA SER A 23 16.50 2.58 -2.19
C SER A 23 15.64 1.78 -3.18
N CYS A 24 15.35 2.33 -4.35
CA CYS A 24 14.57 1.60 -5.35
C CYS A 24 15.26 0.33 -5.84
N ARG A 25 16.60 0.33 -5.92
CA ARG A 25 17.39 -0.86 -6.24
C ARG A 25 17.20 -1.99 -5.23
N SER A 26 16.99 -1.69 -3.94
CA SER A 26 16.74 -2.74 -2.93
C SER A 26 15.42 -3.48 -3.15
N LEU A 27 14.53 -2.94 -3.99
CA LEU A 27 13.26 -3.56 -4.36
C LEU A 27 13.38 -4.46 -5.61
N GLU A 28 14.53 -4.54 -6.26
CA GLU A 28 14.71 -5.26 -7.53
C GLU A 28 15.52 -6.55 -7.38
N GLY A 29 15.96 -6.86 -6.15
CA GLY A 29 16.76 -8.05 -5.85
C GLY A 29 15.91 -9.32 -5.65
N ASP A 30 16.61 -10.44 -5.57
CA ASP A 30 16.00 -11.77 -5.34
C ASP A 30 15.41 -11.90 -3.92
N ASP A 31 15.95 -11.18 -2.94
CA ASP A 31 15.35 -11.07 -1.62
C ASP A 31 14.06 -10.25 -1.68
N ILE A 32 12.93 -10.93 -1.45
CA ILE A 32 11.61 -10.31 -1.46
C ILE A 32 11.28 -9.60 -0.13
N ALA A 33 12.07 -9.76 0.94
CA ALA A 33 11.79 -9.16 2.24
C ALA A 33 11.63 -7.61 2.19
N PRO A 34 12.54 -6.83 1.58
CA PRO A 34 12.37 -5.38 1.45
C PRO A 34 11.13 -5.01 0.61
N GLN A 35 10.88 -5.76 -0.47
CA GLN A 35 9.73 -5.57 -1.37
C GLN A 35 8.41 -5.79 -0.62
N TRP A 36 8.31 -6.89 0.11
CA TRP A 36 7.15 -7.27 0.91
C TRP A 36 6.87 -6.27 2.04
N LYS A 37 7.91 -5.83 2.75
CA LYS A 37 7.78 -4.83 3.82
C LYS A 37 7.22 -3.51 3.27
N CYS A 38 7.72 -3.07 2.12
CA CYS A 38 7.24 -1.85 1.48
C CYS A 38 5.80 -2.01 0.96
N ALA A 39 5.48 -3.12 0.27
CA ALA A 39 4.13 -3.40 -0.22
C ALA A 39 3.07 -3.42 0.90
N LYS A 40 3.37 -4.02 2.06
CA LYS A 40 2.49 -3.96 3.24
C LYS A 40 2.24 -2.53 3.72
N ARG A 41 3.27 -1.67 3.66
CA ARG A 41 3.15 -0.26 4.03
C ARG A 41 2.25 0.49 3.05
N VAL A 42 2.45 0.29 1.75
CA VAL A 42 1.60 0.84 0.69
C VAL A 42 0.15 0.42 0.91
N TYR A 43 -0.10 -0.88 1.10
CA TYR A 43 -1.42 -1.42 1.36
C TYR A 43 -2.09 -0.78 2.58
N LYS A 44 -1.39 -0.69 3.71
CA LYS A 44 -1.93 -0.08 4.95
C LYS A 44 -2.26 1.39 4.75
N ALA A 45 -1.37 2.16 4.14
CA ALA A 45 -1.58 3.58 3.86
C ALA A 45 -2.81 3.79 2.96
N THR A 46 -2.89 3.05 1.85
CA THR A 46 -4.02 3.15 0.92
C THR A 46 -5.33 2.68 1.55
N LYS A 47 -5.29 1.61 2.36
CA LYS A 47 -6.48 1.13 3.10
C LYS A 47 -7.03 2.20 4.04
N LEU A 48 -6.15 2.93 4.75
CA LEU A 48 -6.56 4.02 5.63
C LEU A 48 -7.21 5.18 4.87
N GLN A 49 -6.79 5.44 3.62
CA GLN A 49 -7.30 6.56 2.82
C GLN A 49 -8.58 6.23 2.06
N VAL A 50 -8.67 5.04 1.45
CA VAL A 50 -9.76 4.70 0.50
C VAL A 50 -10.51 3.41 0.84
N GLY A 51 -10.26 2.82 2.01
CA GLY A 51 -10.96 1.63 2.52
C GLY A 51 -10.49 0.29 1.94
N ASN A 52 -9.84 0.28 0.78
CA ASN A 52 -9.25 -0.93 0.17
C ASN A 52 -7.79 -0.69 -0.21
N GLY A 53 -6.87 -1.38 0.48
CA GLY A 53 -5.42 -1.23 0.27
C GLY A 53 -4.91 -1.68 -1.09
N PHE A 54 -5.60 -2.62 -1.77
CA PHE A 54 -5.21 -3.07 -3.10
C PHE A 54 -5.44 -2.02 -4.19
N LYS A 55 -6.24 -0.98 -3.93
CA LYS A 55 -6.40 0.18 -4.82
C LYS A 55 -5.13 1.04 -4.95
N ALA A 56 -4.03 0.64 -4.34
CA ALA A 56 -2.73 1.25 -4.64
C ALA A 56 -2.18 0.81 -6.00
N TRP A 57 -2.63 -0.34 -6.50
CA TRP A 57 -2.19 -0.93 -7.77
C TRP A 57 -3.27 -0.77 -8.84
N THR A 58 -2.90 -0.16 -9.97
CA THR A 58 -3.82 0.11 -11.07
C THR A 58 -4.41 -1.14 -11.71
N THR A 59 -3.64 -2.23 -11.66
CA THR A 59 -4.00 -3.56 -12.18
C THR A 59 -5.02 -4.31 -11.32
N TYR A 60 -5.19 -3.94 -10.04
CA TYR A 60 -6.06 -4.68 -9.12
C TYR A 60 -7.53 -4.68 -9.57
N ALA A 61 -8.09 -3.51 -9.88
CA ALA A 61 -9.50 -3.39 -10.23
C ALA A 61 -9.89 -4.21 -11.49
N PRO A 62 -9.17 -4.11 -12.62
CA PRO A 62 -9.53 -4.86 -13.83
C PRO A 62 -9.22 -6.37 -13.78
N HIS A 63 -8.29 -6.83 -12.92
CA HIS A 63 -7.77 -8.19 -13.00
C HIS A 63 -7.87 -9.02 -11.71
N CYS A 64 -8.03 -8.39 -10.55
CA CYS A 64 -7.88 -9.04 -9.25
C CYS A 64 -9.01 -8.76 -8.26
N ALA A 65 -9.99 -7.92 -8.61
CA ALA A 65 -11.11 -7.59 -7.71
C ALA A 65 -12.15 -8.72 -7.57
N GLY A 66 -12.11 -9.72 -8.46
CA GLY A 66 -12.97 -10.89 -8.44
C GLY A 66 -12.32 -12.08 -7.74
N ASP A 67 -12.68 -13.29 -8.19
CA ASP A 67 -12.08 -14.52 -7.67
C ASP A 67 -10.61 -14.63 -8.09
N THR A 68 -9.77 -14.91 -7.09
CA THR A 68 -8.31 -15.06 -7.21
C THR A 68 -7.83 -16.42 -6.70
N SER A 69 -8.75 -17.34 -6.38
CA SER A 69 -8.43 -18.67 -5.85
C SER A 69 -7.54 -19.50 -6.78
N SER A 70 -7.66 -19.29 -8.10
CA SER A 70 -6.86 -19.98 -9.12
C SER A 70 -5.36 -19.69 -9.02
N TYR A 71 -4.95 -18.51 -8.54
CA TYR A 71 -3.53 -18.14 -8.42
C TYR A 71 -2.77 -18.99 -7.39
N VAL A 72 -3.48 -19.58 -6.44
CA VAL A 72 -2.91 -20.45 -5.40
C VAL A 72 -3.41 -21.90 -5.49
N ALA A 73 -4.17 -22.23 -6.54
CA ALA A 73 -4.69 -23.57 -6.74
C ALA A 73 -3.55 -24.56 -6.97
N GLY A 74 -3.54 -25.65 -6.19
CA GLY A 74 -2.48 -26.67 -6.26
C GLY A 74 -1.20 -26.30 -5.49
N CYS A 75 -1.11 -25.11 -4.91
CA CYS A 75 -0.03 -24.77 -3.99
C CYS A 75 -0.24 -25.50 -2.65
N ARG A 76 0.83 -26.10 -2.11
CA ARG A 76 0.84 -26.60 -0.73
C ARG A 76 1.10 -25.43 0.20
N LEU A 77 0.07 -24.64 0.47
CA LEU A 77 0.12 -23.62 1.51
C LEU A 77 0.18 -24.34 2.85
N SER A 78 1.37 -24.49 3.42
CA SER A 78 1.52 -24.90 4.80
C SER A 78 0.91 -23.79 5.67
N THR A 79 -0.30 -24.00 6.18
CA THR A 79 -0.86 -23.21 7.29
C THR A 79 -0.21 -23.62 8.62
N SER A 80 1.06 -24.01 8.57
CA SER A 80 1.88 -24.28 9.74
C SER A 80 2.30 -22.92 10.29
N ASP A 81 1.40 -22.31 11.06
CA ASP A 81 1.72 -21.28 12.04
C ASP A 81 2.61 -21.88 13.16
N ASP A 82 3.68 -22.59 12.81
CA ASP A 82 4.65 -23.20 13.73
C ASP A 82 6.01 -22.50 13.71
N ASP A 83 6.19 -21.43 12.92
CA ASP A 83 7.31 -20.47 13.04
C ASP A 83 6.99 -19.29 14.00
N VAL A 84 5.95 -19.41 14.82
CA VAL A 84 5.69 -18.50 15.96
C VAL A 84 5.66 -19.29 17.27
N GLN A 85 6.73 -20.02 17.55
CA GLN A 85 7.17 -20.28 18.92
C GLN A 85 8.67 -20.00 19.04
N SER A 86 9.04 -18.72 18.97
CA SER A 86 10.24 -18.23 19.66
C SER A 86 9.84 -17.05 20.52
N SER A 87 9.82 -17.34 21.82
CA SER A 87 9.61 -16.42 22.93
C SER A 87 10.52 -15.21 22.86
N ASN A 88 9.95 -14.07 22.46
CA ASN A 88 10.09 -12.78 23.12
C ASN A 88 9.02 -11.87 22.53
N ALA A 89 7.90 -11.73 23.26
CA ALA A 89 6.99 -10.62 23.06
C ALA A 89 7.75 -9.33 23.41
N ILE A 90 8.51 -8.79 22.45
CA ILE A 90 8.74 -7.35 22.45
C ILE A 90 7.42 -6.78 21.95
N THR A 91 6.57 -6.37 22.89
CA THR A 91 5.53 -5.39 22.63
C THR A 91 6.23 -4.13 22.14
N GLN A 92 6.49 -4.07 20.83
CA GLN A 92 6.66 -2.82 20.13
C GLN A 92 5.23 -2.38 19.86
N ASP A 93 4.62 -1.74 20.87
CA ASP A 93 3.54 -0.80 20.63
C ASP A 93 4.10 0.23 19.64
N ILE A 94 3.95 -0.03 18.34
CA ILE A 94 4.17 0.98 17.33
C ILE A 94 2.98 1.92 17.53
N PRO A 95 3.18 3.14 18.06
CA PRO A 95 2.08 4.06 18.25
C PRO A 95 1.38 4.22 16.90
N VAL A 96 0.08 3.95 16.91
CA VAL A 96 -0.80 4.23 15.78
C VAL A 96 -0.56 5.70 15.43
N PRO A 97 -0.14 6.04 14.21
CA PRO A 97 0.15 7.42 13.89
C PRO A 97 -1.12 8.23 14.08
N VAL A 98 -1.10 9.11 15.08
CA VAL A 98 -2.11 10.15 15.26
C VAL A 98 -2.08 10.98 13.98
N TYR A 99 -3.22 11.01 13.29
CA TYR A 99 -3.40 11.84 12.10
C TYR A 99 -2.95 13.29 12.42
N GLY A 100 -1.87 13.75 11.76
CA GLY A 100 -1.40 15.13 11.87
C GLY A 100 0.00 15.36 12.48
N GLN A 101 0.74 14.32 12.88
CA GLN A 101 2.11 14.52 13.42
C GLN A 101 3.19 14.03 12.45
N TRP A 102 4.15 14.92 12.13
CA TRP A 102 5.31 14.63 11.27
C TRP A 102 6.20 13.59 11.97
N THR A 103 6.19 12.35 11.52
CA THR A 103 7.21 11.36 11.91
C THR A 103 8.32 11.32 10.87
N ALA A 104 9.48 10.76 11.23
CA ALA A 104 10.63 10.56 10.36
C ALA A 104 10.34 9.74 9.07
N TYR A 105 9.11 9.28 8.88
CA TYR A 105 8.63 8.58 7.70
C TYR A 105 7.52 9.33 6.95
N GLY A 106 7.74 10.62 6.70
CA GLY A 106 6.97 11.41 5.73
C GLY A 106 5.49 11.63 6.06
N PRO A 107 4.87 12.66 5.45
CA PRO A 107 3.43 12.88 5.60
C PRO A 107 2.63 11.68 5.07
N PRO A 108 1.40 11.44 5.55
CA PRO A 108 0.47 10.58 4.82
C PRO A 108 0.42 11.12 3.38
N VAL A 109 0.84 10.31 2.41
CA VAL A 109 0.94 10.73 1.01
C VAL A 109 -0.35 11.45 0.63
N PRO A 110 -0.31 12.76 0.29
CA PRO A 110 -1.51 13.44 -0.18
C PRO A 110 -1.67 13.02 -1.63
N PHE A 111 -2.30 11.87 -1.84
CA PHE A 111 -2.58 11.41 -3.18
C PHE A 111 -3.84 10.57 -3.15
N VAL A 112 -4.96 11.26 -3.35
CA VAL A 112 -5.98 10.69 -4.23
C VAL A 112 -5.21 10.34 -5.50
N TYR A 113 -4.87 9.07 -5.68
CA TYR A 113 -4.37 8.56 -6.96
C TYR A 113 -5.27 9.19 -8.04
N PRO A 114 -4.74 9.95 -9.01
CA PRO A 114 -5.53 10.53 -10.08
C PRO A 114 -5.92 9.39 -11.01
N TRP A 115 -6.86 8.58 -10.54
CA TRP A 115 -7.66 7.67 -11.33
C TRP A 115 -8.56 8.55 -12.19
N ASN A 116 -8.09 8.99 -13.35
CA ASN A 116 -8.92 9.68 -14.34
C ASN A 116 -9.50 8.59 -15.28
N ARG A 117 -10.81 8.46 -15.50
CA ARG A 117 -11.78 9.50 -15.91
C ARG A 117 -13.18 9.21 -15.34
N SER A 118 -13.91 10.28 -14.99
CA SER A 118 -15.39 10.39 -14.92
C SER A 118 -16.10 10.62 -13.56
N HIS A 119 -15.46 10.55 -12.39
CA HIS A 119 -16.17 10.76 -11.11
C HIS A 119 -15.79 12.03 -10.32
N PHE A 120 -14.96 12.92 -10.87
CA PHE A 120 -14.65 14.21 -10.24
C PHE A 120 -15.71 15.29 -10.44
N TRP A 121 -16.68 15.09 -11.35
CA TRP A 121 -17.75 16.07 -11.58
C TRP A 121 -18.86 16.00 -10.52
N THR A 122 -19.04 14.90 -9.79
CA THR A 122 -20.22 14.76 -8.94
C THR A 122 -20.12 15.53 -7.62
N ILE A 123 -18.95 15.57 -6.96
CA ILE A 123 -18.84 16.24 -5.65
C ILE A 123 -18.69 17.76 -5.80
N HIS A 124 -18.02 18.24 -6.84
CA HIS A 124 -17.90 19.67 -7.11
C HIS A 124 -19.24 20.29 -7.59
N GLN A 125 -20.09 19.52 -8.29
CA GLN A 125 -21.42 19.97 -8.69
C GLN A 125 -22.44 19.95 -7.52
N ILE A 126 -22.32 19.03 -6.57
CA ILE A 126 -23.19 19.00 -5.37
C ILE A 126 -22.94 20.21 -4.45
N LEU A 127 -21.70 20.69 -4.35
CA LEU A 127 -21.37 21.84 -3.50
C LEU A 127 -21.66 23.21 -4.17
N LEU A 128 -21.69 23.28 -5.50
CA LEU A 128 -22.07 24.49 -6.22
C LEU A 128 -23.58 24.66 -6.41
N ASN A 129 -24.37 23.58 -6.36
CA ASN A 129 -25.84 23.66 -6.43
C ASN A 129 -26.54 23.96 -5.09
N LYS A 130 -25.80 24.17 -3.99
CA LYS A 130 -26.35 24.68 -2.72
C LYS A 130 -26.19 26.20 -2.53
N ARG A 131 -25.77 26.92 -3.59
CA ARG A 131 -25.77 28.39 -3.63
C ARG A 131 -26.58 28.96 -4.81
N LYS A 132 -27.72 28.34 -5.10
CA LYS A 132 -28.85 28.95 -5.80
C LYS A 132 -30.14 28.55 -5.12
#